data_AF-A0A7V5D007-F1
#
_entry.id   AF-A0A7V5D007-F1
#
_cell.length_a   1.000
_cell.length_b   1.000
_cell.length_c   1.000
_cell.angle_alpha   90.00
_cell.angle_beta   90.00
_cell.angle_gamma   90.00
#
_symmetry.space_group_name_H-M   'P 1'
#
loop_
_entity.id
_entity.type
_entity.pdbx_description
1 polymer ?
#
loop_
_entity_poly.entity_id
_entity_poly.type
_entity_poly.pdbx_seq_one_letter_code
_entity_poly.pdbx_strand_id
1 'polypeptide(L)'
;MRKFLFIFISGWLICGAFIQELRLVIAVPAQIAWTDTGIEVEEGDEFFFEASGKISLQAGNPEGFCGPEGLDLKTFQQPLVEERLGMLLGKVARIISTEIDPQTKEVRKIEEVRLFPLGRSRQITMPISGRLYLGINENVVEDNNGEFLVVIKKLSRGAP
;
A
#
# COMPACT_ATOMS: atom_id res chain seq x y z
N MET A 1 -4.82 -73.01 -9.40
CA MET A 1 -4.62 -72.16 -10.59
C MET A 1 -5.72 -71.11 -10.68
N ARG A 2 -5.43 -69.86 -10.30
CA ARG A 2 -5.93 -68.62 -10.93
C ARG A 2 -5.29 -67.45 -10.18
N LYS A 3 -4.34 -66.79 -10.84
CA LYS A 3 -3.67 -65.58 -10.36
C LYS A 3 -4.70 -64.45 -10.40
N PHE A 4 -4.81 -63.66 -9.33
CA PHE A 4 -5.40 -62.33 -9.41
C PHE A 4 -4.38 -61.28 -8.98
N LEU A 5 -4.30 -60.28 -9.83
CA LEU A 5 -3.30 -59.25 -9.98
C LEU A 5 -3.52 -58.16 -8.93
N PHE A 6 -2.52 -57.89 -8.09
CA PHE A 6 -2.50 -56.69 -7.27
C PHE A 6 -2.14 -55.50 -8.16
N ILE A 7 -3.11 -54.64 -8.47
CA ILE A 7 -2.84 -53.34 -9.08
C ILE A 7 -2.67 -52.35 -7.93
N PHE A 8 -1.43 -52.03 -7.59
CA PHE A 8 -1.11 -50.84 -6.80
C PHE A 8 -1.17 -49.64 -7.72
N ILE A 9 -2.27 -48.87 -7.68
CA ILE A 9 -2.27 -47.52 -8.22
C ILE A 9 -1.66 -46.63 -7.14
N SER A 10 -0.37 -46.35 -7.25
CA SER A 10 0.30 -45.34 -6.45
C SER A 10 -0.21 -43.96 -6.89
N GLY A 11 -1.36 -43.56 -6.33
CA GLY A 11 -1.84 -42.19 -6.40
C GLY A 11 -0.97 -41.33 -5.49
N TRP A 12 0.16 -40.84 -6.01
CA TRP A 12 0.82 -39.68 -5.44
C TRP A 12 -0.16 -38.51 -5.55
N LEU A 13 -0.85 -38.20 -4.46
CA LEU A 13 -1.46 -36.91 -4.25
C LEU A 13 -0.32 -35.88 -4.26
N ILE A 14 -0.08 -35.26 -5.42
CA ILE A 14 0.59 -33.98 -5.48
C ILE A 14 -0.38 -33.01 -4.80
N CYS A 15 -0.18 -32.80 -3.50
CA CYS A 15 -0.78 -31.69 -2.79
C CYS A 15 -0.07 -30.42 -3.29
N GLY A 16 -0.41 -29.99 -4.51
CA GLY A 16 -0.02 -28.68 -5.01
C GLY A 16 -0.80 -27.66 -4.20
N ALA A 17 -0.20 -27.13 -3.14
CA ALA A 17 -0.71 -25.95 -2.48
C ALA A 17 -0.74 -24.83 -3.53
N PHE A 18 -1.94 -24.50 -4.02
CA PHE A 18 -2.17 -23.32 -4.83
C PHE A 18 -1.96 -22.12 -3.89
N ILE A 19 -0.75 -21.57 -3.87
CA ILE A 19 -0.49 -20.31 -3.17
C ILE A 19 -1.25 -19.25 -3.95
N GLN A 20 -2.42 -18.89 -3.47
CA GLN A 20 -3.13 -17.72 -3.95
C GLN A 20 -2.29 -16.51 -3.53
N GLU A 21 -1.64 -15.85 -4.50
CA GLU A 21 -0.96 -14.58 -4.21
C GLU A 21 -1.99 -13.62 -3.60
N LEU A 22 -1.69 -13.07 -2.42
CA LEU A 22 -2.53 -12.06 -1.80
C LEU A 22 -2.58 -10.84 -2.73
N ARG A 23 -3.69 -10.70 -3.46
CA ARG A 23 -4.01 -9.55 -4.29
C ARG A 23 -5.10 -8.74 -3.59
N LEU A 24 -4.73 -7.61 -3.03
CA LEU A 24 -5.68 -6.66 -2.46
C LEU A 24 -5.88 -5.49 -3.43
N VAL A 25 -7.11 -5.01 -3.54
CA VAL A 25 -7.43 -3.78 -4.27
C VAL A 25 -7.94 -2.77 -3.27
N ILE A 26 -7.25 -1.63 -3.17
CA ILE A 26 -7.59 -0.54 -2.26
C ILE A 26 -7.98 0.68 -3.10
N ALA A 27 -9.15 1.25 -2.82
CA ALA A 27 -9.48 2.60 -3.29
C ALA A 27 -8.76 3.62 -2.40
N VAL A 28 -8.12 4.60 -3.02
CA VAL A 28 -7.42 5.71 -2.36
C VAL A 28 -8.10 7.00 -2.78
N PRO A 29 -9.10 7.48 -2.02
CA PRO A 29 -9.79 8.73 -2.32
C PRO A 29 -8.85 9.93 -2.10
N ALA A 30 -8.89 10.90 -3.00
CA ALA A 30 -8.00 12.07 -2.95
C ALA A 30 -8.30 13.02 -1.78
N GLN A 31 -9.50 12.91 -1.20
CA GLN A 31 -9.98 13.68 -0.05
C GLN A 31 -9.62 13.06 1.31
N ILE A 32 -8.87 11.95 1.31
CA ILE A 32 -8.40 11.29 2.53
C ILE A 32 -6.88 11.34 2.54
N ALA A 33 -6.30 12.03 3.52
CA ALA A 33 -4.84 12.19 3.62
C ALA A 33 -4.10 10.84 3.63
N TRP A 34 -4.60 9.87 4.39
CA TRP A 34 -4.05 8.52 4.46
C TRP A 34 -5.15 7.47 4.59
N THR A 35 -5.28 6.61 3.57
CA THR A 35 -6.12 5.43 3.56
C THR A 35 -5.40 4.27 4.23
N ASP A 36 -6.01 3.72 5.28
CA ASP A 36 -5.55 2.49 5.93
C ASP A 36 -5.82 1.28 5.03
N THR A 37 -4.78 0.50 4.72
CA THR A 37 -4.91 -0.70 3.87
C THR A 37 -5.34 -1.95 4.63
N GLY A 38 -5.24 -1.95 5.96
CA GLY A 38 -5.39 -3.15 6.79
C GLY A 38 -4.20 -4.10 6.79
N ILE A 39 -3.16 -3.83 6.00
CA ILE A 39 -1.99 -4.70 5.86
C ILE A 39 -0.94 -4.34 6.92
N GLU A 40 -0.55 -5.32 7.72
CA GLU A 40 0.68 -5.28 8.50
C GLU A 40 1.83 -5.83 7.65
N VAL A 41 2.94 -5.11 7.59
CA VAL A 41 4.14 -5.50 6.84
C VAL A 41 5.32 -5.75 7.77
N GLU A 42 6.24 -6.59 7.33
CA GLU A 42 7.54 -6.78 7.98
C GLU A 42 8.64 -6.04 7.21
N GLU A 43 9.63 -5.50 7.92
CA GLU A 43 10.82 -4.93 7.31
C GLU A 43 11.49 -5.94 6.37
N GLY A 44 11.81 -5.50 5.15
CA GLY A 44 12.40 -6.37 4.13
C GLY A 44 11.41 -7.27 3.38
N ASP A 45 10.10 -7.20 3.68
CA ASP A 45 9.08 -7.72 2.77
C ASP A 45 9.15 -6.99 1.42
N GLU A 46 8.88 -7.70 0.33
CA GLU A 46 8.76 -7.09 -0.98
C GLU A 46 7.30 -7.05 -1.42
N PHE A 47 6.85 -5.88 -1.87
CA PHE A 47 5.52 -5.67 -2.39
C PHE A 47 5.57 -4.98 -3.74
N PHE A 48 4.66 -5.37 -4.62
CA PHE A 48 4.40 -4.69 -5.87
C PHE A 48 3.08 -3.94 -5.82
N PHE A 49 3.12 -2.68 -6.26
CA PHE A 49 1.99 -1.77 -6.35
C PHE A 49 1.72 -1.43 -7.80
N GLU A 50 0.45 -1.41 -8.17
CA GLU A 50 -0.02 -0.95 -9.47
C GLU A 50 -1.29 -0.12 -9.29
N ALA A 51 -1.24 1.13 -9.72
CA ALA A 51 -2.27 2.12 -9.52
C ALA A 51 -2.85 2.59 -10.86
N SER A 52 -4.14 2.86 -10.82
CA SER A 52 -4.90 3.43 -11.93
C SER A 52 -5.91 4.44 -11.41
N GLY A 53 -6.56 5.18 -12.31
CA GLY A 53 -7.52 6.20 -11.95
C GLY A 53 -7.00 7.61 -12.16
N LYS A 54 -7.78 8.58 -11.70
CA LYS A 54 -7.54 10.01 -11.91
C LYS A 54 -8.14 10.78 -10.74
N ILE A 55 -7.41 11.76 -10.26
CA ILE A 55 -7.84 12.66 -9.18
C ILE A 55 -7.82 14.10 -9.67
N SER A 56 -8.51 14.97 -8.93
CA SER A 56 -8.41 16.42 -9.01
C SER A 56 -7.89 16.94 -7.67
N LEU A 57 -6.83 17.74 -7.70
CA LEU A 57 -6.22 18.40 -6.54
C LEU A 57 -6.87 19.74 -6.19
N GLN A 58 -7.89 20.13 -6.96
CA GLN A 58 -8.66 21.34 -6.74
C GLN A 58 -9.94 21.23 -7.57
N ALA A 59 -11.06 20.92 -6.92
CA ALA A 59 -12.34 20.71 -7.60
C ALA A 59 -12.72 21.93 -8.44
N GLY A 60 -13.02 21.70 -9.73
CA GLY A 60 -13.37 22.77 -10.67
C GLY A 60 -12.18 23.42 -11.39
N ASN A 61 -10.93 23.09 -11.03
CA ASN A 61 -9.75 23.50 -11.79
C ASN A 61 -9.36 22.43 -12.83
N PRO A 62 -9.48 22.69 -14.14
CA PRO A 62 -9.11 21.74 -15.19
C PRO A 62 -7.62 21.36 -15.22
N GLU A 63 -6.74 22.20 -14.66
CA GLU A 63 -5.30 21.94 -14.59
C GLU A 63 -4.91 21.11 -13.36
N GLY A 64 -5.80 21.00 -12.36
CA GLY A 64 -5.56 20.26 -11.12
C GLY A 64 -5.68 18.73 -11.25
N PHE A 65 -5.87 18.21 -12.46
CA PHE A 65 -6.11 16.79 -12.68
C PHE A 65 -4.83 16.00 -12.93
N CYS A 66 -4.63 14.89 -12.22
CA CYS A 66 -3.49 14.00 -12.43
C CYS A 66 -3.82 12.52 -12.27
N GLY A 67 -2.97 11.68 -12.85
CA GLY A 67 -2.92 10.24 -12.55
C GLY A 67 -1.97 9.95 -11.39
N PRO A 68 -1.71 8.66 -11.08
CA PRO A 68 -0.88 8.27 -9.93
C PRO A 68 0.54 8.85 -9.90
N GLU A 69 1.08 9.29 -11.04
CA GLU A 69 2.39 9.94 -11.12
C GLU A 69 2.41 11.39 -10.61
N GLY A 70 1.24 11.99 -10.38
CA GLY A 70 1.12 13.39 -9.99
C GLY A 70 1.31 14.39 -11.13
N LEU A 71 1.22 15.68 -10.78
CA LEU A 71 1.48 16.81 -11.67
C LEU A 71 2.99 17.08 -11.81
N ASP A 72 3.42 17.74 -12.88
CA ASP A 72 4.79 18.27 -12.99
C ASP A 72 4.95 19.55 -12.16
N LEU A 73 4.66 19.45 -10.88
CA LEU A 73 4.65 20.53 -9.89
C LEU A 73 5.13 19.97 -8.55
N LYS A 74 5.82 20.79 -7.77
CA LYS A 74 6.26 20.47 -6.41
C LYS A 74 5.98 21.66 -5.50
N THR A 75 5.51 21.42 -4.29
CA THR A 75 5.26 22.45 -3.28
C THR A 75 6.05 22.13 -1.99
N PHE A 76 6.34 23.15 -1.18
CA PHE A 76 7.07 22.96 0.08
C PHE A 76 6.22 22.28 1.17
N GLN A 77 4.90 22.28 1.02
CA GLN A 77 3.99 21.78 2.03
C GLN A 77 3.61 20.32 1.82
N GLN A 78 4.00 19.68 0.71
CA GLN A 78 3.64 18.29 0.43
C GLN A 78 4.45 17.28 1.27
N PRO A 79 3.92 16.06 1.53
CA PRO A 79 4.60 15.04 2.33
C PRO A 79 6.04 14.70 1.89
N LEU A 80 6.29 14.60 0.58
CA LEU A 80 7.60 14.38 -0.02
C LEU A 80 7.94 15.51 -0.99
N VAL A 81 8.69 16.51 -0.53
CA VAL A 81 9.02 17.74 -1.26
C VAL A 81 9.73 17.48 -2.60
N GLU A 82 10.51 16.40 -2.69
CA GLU A 82 11.23 16.06 -3.93
C GLU A 82 10.37 15.34 -4.97
N GLU A 83 9.15 14.93 -4.62
CA GLU A 83 8.25 14.17 -5.50
C GLU A 83 7.18 15.07 -6.12
N ARG A 84 6.43 14.54 -7.08
CA ARG A 84 5.38 15.28 -7.80
C ARG A 84 4.16 15.50 -6.91
N LEU A 85 3.52 16.67 -7.00
CA LEU A 85 2.28 16.99 -6.29
C LEU A 85 1.16 16.03 -6.73
N GLY A 86 0.42 15.47 -5.78
CA GLY A 86 -0.66 14.50 -6.05
C GLY A 86 -0.19 13.10 -6.44
N MET A 87 1.12 12.83 -6.48
CA MET A 87 1.65 11.49 -6.69
C MET A 87 1.12 10.52 -5.64
N LEU A 88 0.81 9.27 -6.03
CA LEU A 88 0.50 8.21 -5.08
C LEU A 88 1.72 7.91 -4.20
N LEU A 89 1.52 7.91 -2.90
CA LEU A 89 2.51 7.59 -1.88
C LEU A 89 2.11 6.36 -1.08
N GLY A 90 3.12 5.66 -0.56
CA GLY A 90 2.96 4.71 0.53
C GLY A 90 3.56 5.25 1.83
N LYS A 91 3.00 4.79 2.95
CA LYS A 91 3.45 5.09 4.30
C LYS A 91 3.44 3.81 5.13
N VAL A 92 4.54 3.50 5.82
CA VAL A 92 4.51 2.55 6.94
C VAL A 92 4.64 3.32 8.25
N ALA A 93 3.77 3.02 9.20
CA ALA A 93 3.83 3.58 10.55
C ALA A 93 3.93 2.46 11.60
N ARG A 94 4.86 2.63 12.54
CA ARG A 94 5.04 1.75 13.70
C ARG A 94 4.86 2.54 14.98
N ILE A 95 3.95 2.11 15.85
CA ILE A 95 3.80 2.70 17.18
C ILE A 95 5.02 2.32 18.02
N ILE A 96 5.75 3.32 18.50
CA ILE A 96 6.91 3.16 19.39
C ILE A 96 6.47 3.21 20.85
N SER A 97 5.61 4.17 21.21
CA SER A 97 5.05 4.27 22.55
C SER A 97 3.68 4.95 22.53
N THR A 98 2.94 4.78 23.62
CA THR A 98 1.69 5.48 23.87
C THR A 98 1.81 6.22 25.19
N GLU A 99 1.70 7.53 25.14
CA GLU A 99 1.73 8.41 26.29
C GLU A 99 0.32 8.84 26.64
N ILE A 100 0.01 8.91 27.93
CA ILE A 100 -1.27 9.43 28.42
C ILE A 100 -0.97 10.69 29.21
N ASP A 101 -1.51 11.82 28.77
CA ASP A 101 -1.40 13.06 29.52
C ASP A 101 -2.07 12.88 30.89
N PRO A 102 -1.35 13.07 32.00
CA PRO A 102 -1.88 12.79 33.33
C PRO A 102 -3.02 13.75 33.72
N GLN A 103 -3.06 14.96 33.16
CA GLN A 103 -4.07 15.98 33.43
C GLN A 103 -5.27 15.84 32.50
N THR A 104 -5.05 15.77 31.19
CA THR A 104 -6.13 15.79 30.19
C THR A 104 -6.67 14.40 29.85
N LYS A 105 -5.93 13.34 30.21
CA LYS A 105 -6.18 11.94 29.79
C LYS A 105 -6.09 11.73 28.28
N GLU A 106 -5.56 12.69 27.54
CA GLU A 106 -5.31 12.54 26.11
C GLU A 106 -4.27 11.46 25.85
N VAL A 107 -4.57 10.60 24.88
CA VAL A 107 -3.66 9.53 24.44
C VAL A 107 -2.87 10.04 23.24
N ARG A 108 -1.54 10.08 23.36
CA ARG A 108 -0.61 10.42 22.30
C ARG A 108 0.16 9.18 21.88
N LYS A 109 0.09 8.84 20.60
CA LYS A 109 0.91 7.77 20.02
C LYS A 109 2.16 8.39 19.43
N ILE A 110 3.31 7.91 19.86
CA ILE A 110 4.59 8.25 19.24
C ILE A 110 4.84 7.18 18.17
N GLU A 111 4.92 7.62 16.92
CA GLU A 111 5.06 6.75 15.77
C GLU A 111 6.38 6.99 15.04
N GLU A 112 7.03 5.91 14.63
CA GLU A 112 8.04 5.96 13.59
C GLU A 112 7.36 5.81 12.23
N VAL A 113 7.55 6.79 11.36
CA VAL A 113 6.93 6.84 10.04
C VAL A 113 8.00 6.79 8.95
N ARG A 114 7.74 6.04 7.88
CA ARG A 114 8.50 6.08 6.63
C ARG A 114 7.56 6.24 5.45
N LEU A 115 7.84 7.24 4.62
CA LEU A 115 7.13 7.51 3.37
C LEU A 115 7.94 7.00 2.18
N PHE A 116 7.26 6.59 1.12
CA PHE A 116 7.91 6.20 -0.13
C PHE A 116 7.03 6.56 -1.34
N PRO A 117 7.65 7.04 -2.44
CA PRO A 117 6.93 7.33 -3.68
C PRO A 117 6.50 6.04 -4.38
N LEU A 118 5.26 5.97 -4.87
CA LEU A 118 4.75 4.82 -5.61
C LEU A 118 4.50 5.11 -7.09
N GLY A 119 3.84 6.22 -7.42
CA GLY A 119 3.49 6.50 -8.81
C GLY A 119 2.47 5.49 -9.38
N ARG A 120 2.52 5.23 -10.69
CA ARG A 120 1.64 4.25 -11.36
C ARG A 120 2.01 2.81 -10.98
N SER A 121 3.28 2.49 -10.89
CA SER A 121 3.70 1.12 -10.56
C SER A 121 5.09 1.07 -10.00
N ARG A 122 5.26 0.32 -8.91
CA ARG A 122 6.56 0.18 -8.24
C ARG A 122 6.64 -1.07 -7.37
N GLN A 123 7.82 -1.69 -7.34
CA GLN A 123 8.22 -2.65 -6.32
C GLN A 123 8.89 -1.92 -5.17
N ILE A 124 8.48 -2.23 -3.94
CA ILE A 124 9.00 -1.65 -2.70
C ILE A 124 9.46 -2.77 -1.78
N THR A 125 10.70 -2.66 -1.30
CA THR A 125 11.16 -3.36 -0.12
C THR A 125 10.74 -2.54 1.11
N MET A 126 9.97 -3.13 2.01
CA MET A 126 9.39 -2.42 3.14
C MET A 126 10.48 -1.91 4.09
N PRO A 127 10.52 -0.58 4.37
CA PRO A 127 11.66 0.04 5.06
C PRO A 127 11.68 -0.19 6.57
N ILE A 128 10.51 -0.50 7.16
CA ILE A 128 10.29 -0.85 8.56
C ILE A 128 9.09 -1.78 8.65
N SER A 129 8.97 -2.54 9.74
CA SER A 129 7.73 -3.25 10.06
C SER A 129 6.65 -2.29 10.57
N GLY A 130 5.38 -2.54 10.26
CA GLY A 130 4.25 -1.75 10.78
C GLY A 130 3.02 -1.77 9.88
N ARG A 131 2.11 -0.83 10.12
CA ARG A 131 0.86 -0.72 9.38
C ARG A 131 1.07 0.08 8.09
N LEU A 132 0.64 -0.49 6.96
CA LEU A 132 0.72 0.13 5.64
C LEU A 132 -0.50 1.02 5.37
N TYR A 133 -0.23 2.23 4.89
CA TYR A 133 -1.20 3.22 4.43
C TYR A 133 -0.86 3.68 3.01
N LEU A 134 -1.87 4.15 2.29
CA LEU A 134 -1.73 4.80 0.99
C LEU A 134 -2.31 6.21 1.05
N GLY A 135 -1.71 7.14 0.32
CA GLY A 135 -2.16 8.53 0.27
C GLY A 135 -1.64 9.21 -0.98
N ILE A 136 -1.89 10.51 -1.10
CA ILE A 136 -1.37 11.34 -2.19
C ILE A 136 -0.36 12.35 -1.64
N ASN A 137 0.55 12.80 -2.49
CA ASN A 137 1.57 13.78 -2.14
C ASN A 137 0.96 15.20 -2.12
N GLU A 138 0.02 15.44 -1.21
CA GLU A 138 -0.75 16.67 -1.02
C GLU A 138 -1.22 16.71 0.44
N ASN A 139 -1.12 17.85 1.11
CA ASN A 139 -1.59 18.00 2.50
C ASN A 139 -2.94 18.74 2.61
N VAL A 140 -3.32 19.50 1.58
CA VAL A 140 -4.64 20.15 1.48
C VAL A 140 -5.53 19.22 0.66
N VAL A 141 -6.44 18.50 1.32
CA VAL A 141 -7.19 17.41 0.69
C VAL A 141 -8.69 17.68 0.61
N GLU A 142 -9.16 18.72 1.29
CA GLU A 142 -10.58 19.01 1.47
C GLU A 142 -11.30 19.36 0.16
N ASP A 143 -10.61 19.96 -0.80
CA ASP A 143 -11.12 20.31 -2.12
C ASP A 143 -10.70 19.34 -3.23
N ASN A 144 -10.12 18.20 -2.86
CA ASN A 144 -9.78 17.15 -3.80
C ASN A 144 -10.98 16.28 -4.16
N ASN A 145 -10.92 15.62 -5.31
CA ASN A 145 -11.95 14.66 -5.72
C ASN A 145 -11.38 13.53 -6.58
N GLY A 146 -12.15 12.45 -6.73
CA GLY A 146 -11.74 11.23 -7.42
C GLY A 146 -10.92 10.30 -6.54
N GLU A 147 -10.45 9.22 -7.13
CA GLU A 147 -9.71 8.18 -6.42
C GLU A 147 -8.75 7.45 -7.34
N PHE A 148 -7.73 6.85 -6.73
CA PHE A 148 -6.94 5.80 -7.36
C PHE A 148 -7.42 4.42 -6.92
N LEU A 149 -7.36 3.46 -7.83
CA LEU A 149 -7.48 2.04 -7.50
C LEU A 149 -6.09 1.43 -7.51
N VAL A 150 -5.66 0.93 -6.36
CA VAL A 150 -4.32 0.39 -6.14
C VAL A 150 -4.39 -1.10 -5.89
N VAL A 151 -3.79 -1.87 -6.78
CA VAL A 151 -3.53 -3.29 -6.62
C VAL A 151 -2.24 -3.47 -5.84
N ILE A 152 -2.30 -4.22 -4.74
CA ILE A 152 -1.17 -4.54 -3.87
C ILE A 152 -0.93 -6.04 -3.93
N LYS A 153 0.31 -6.45 -4.18
CA LYS A 153 0.74 -7.85 -4.19
C LYS A 153 1.96 -8.02 -3.30
N LYS A 154 1.92 -8.96 -2.34
CA LYS A 154 3.12 -9.41 -1.64
C LYS A 154 3.89 -10.34 -2.55
N LEU A 155 5.17 -10.04 -2.80
CA LEU A 155 6.04 -10.88 -3.60
C LEU A 155 6.59 -11.99 -2.70
N SER A 156 6.38 -13.26 -3.09
CA SER A 156 7.00 -14.38 -2.39
C SER A 156 8.51 -14.34 -2.65
N ARG A 157 9.33 -14.41 -1.59
CA ARG A 157 10.73 -14.80 -1.76
C ARG A 157 10.72 -16.18 -2.40
N GLY A 158 11.29 -16.30 -3.61
CA GLY A 158 11.56 -17.62 -4.17
C GLY A 158 12.31 -18.45 -3.13
N ALA A 159 11.80 -19.64 -2.82
CA ALA A 159 12.50 -20.53 -1.92
C ALA A 159 13.93 -20.73 -2.46
N PRO A 160 14.97 -20.61 -1.61
CA PRO A 160 16.33 -20.90 -2.03
C PRO A 160 16.49 -22.36 -2.48
#